data_AF-A0A962BHA9-F1
#
_entry.id   AF-A0A962BHA9-F1
#
_cell.length_a   1.000
_cell.length_b   1.000
_cell.length_c   1.000
_cell.angle_alpha   90.00
_cell.angle_beta   90.00
_cell.angle_gamma   90.00
#
_symmetry.space_group_name_H-M   'P 1'
#
loop_
_entity.id
_entity.type
_entity.pdbx_description
1 polymer ?
#
loop_
_entity_poly.entity_id
_entity_poly.type
_entity_poly.pdbx_seq_one_letter_code
_entity_poly.pdbx_strand_id
1 'polypeptide(L)'
;MKKSHVFEWNTKDFQKELLKWYDKYRRELPWRAPKGRKAHPYHVWLSEIMLQQTTVPAVKSYFEKFTELYPDIHHLAQAPEEDILKHWAGLGYYARARNLHKCAKIISEVYGGNFPKTEIDLKKLPGIGDYTASAIIAIAFNKEAVVVDGNVERIIARLARIREPLPKSKAIIKTIAASIYEDIGKKASDLPQSLMDLGSMVCTPKSPKCNICPISYFCEAKNHKDQEKYPVKAIKEAKPTRIGDVYWIETTKGEILIEKRSTNRMLGGMMALPGTDWDKNNAESMGSSDISLFKPDKKPSLIGEVRHSFTHFHLILNVHKARVPIKNLILKENQRLICIKDIDELGFPSLYKKVVKLAISAEDKDE
;
A
#
# COMPACT_ATOMS: atom_id res chain seq x y z
N MET A 1 31.57 -12.84 25.50
CA MET A 1 30.89 -12.63 24.20
C MET A 1 30.84 -13.98 23.47
N LYS A 2 29.70 -14.68 23.49
CA LYS A 2 29.55 -15.96 22.78
C LYS A 2 29.52 -15.67 21.29
N LYS A 3 30.39 -16.32 20.52
CA LYS A 3 30.40 -16.28 19.04
C LYS A 3 28.97 -16.53 18.55
N SER A 4 28.40 -15.52 17.89
CA SER A 4 27.09 -15.59 17.24
C SER A 4 27.06 -16.77 16.29
N HIS A 5 26.00 -17.57 16.30
CA HIS A 5 25.73 -18.58 15.29
C HIS A 5 25.79 -17.95 13.89
N VAL A 6 26.96 -18.05 13.25
CA VAL A 6 27.09 -17.84 11.81
C VAL A 6 26.46 -19.08 11.20
N PHE A 7 25.35 -18.90 10.50
CA PHE A 7 24.70 -19.99 9.78
C PHE A 7 25.67 -20.44 8.69
N GLU A 8 26.33 -21.58 8.92
CA GLU A 8 27.29 -22.16 7.98
C GLU A 8 26.52 -22.84 6.83
N TRP A 9 25.98 -22.03 5.91
CA TRP A 9 25.62 -22.52 4.58
C TRP A 9 26.59 -21.96 3.55
N ASN A 10 26.92 -22.77 2.54
CA ASN A 10 27.65 -22.28 1.38
C ASN A 10 26.76 -21.33 0.58
N THR A 11 27.02 -20.02 0.67
CA THR A 11 26.26 -18.98 -0.05
C THR A 11 26.19 -19.24 -1.55
N LYS A 12 27.26 -19.74 -2.18
CA LYS A 12 27.27 -20.01 -3.63
C LYS A 12 26.33 -21.16 -4.00
N ASP A 13 26.27 -22.22 -3.19
CA ASP A 13 25.34 -23.33 -3.42
C ASP A 13 23.89 -22.90 -3.18
N PHE A 14 23.65 -22.09 -2.13
CA PHE A 14 22.33 -21.50 -1.88
C PHE A 14 21.86 -20.67 -3.08
N GLN A 15 22.69 -19.73 -3.54
CA GLN A 15 22.40 -18.86 -4.68
C GLN A 15 22.13 -19.70 -5.93
N LYS A 16 22.96 -20.72 -6.19
CA LYS A 16 22.83 -21.60 -7.35
C LYS A 16 21.49 -22.35 -7.37
N GLU A 17 21.11 -23.02 -6.29
CA GLU A 17 19.87 -23.79 -6.24
C GLU A 17 18.63 -22.90 -6.35
N LEU A 18 18.65 -21.74 -5.67
CA LEU A 18 17.56 -20.77 -5.74
C LEU A 18 17.41 -20.18 -7.15
N LEU A 19 18.50 -19.74 -7.77
CA LEU A 19 18.47 -19.13 -9.09
C LEU A 19 18.14 -20.14 -10.19
N LYS A 20 18.58 -21.41 -10.06
CA LYS A 20 18.17 -22.49 -10.96
C LYS A 20 16.66 -22.73 -10.91
N TRP A 21 16.08 -22.71 -9.70
CA TRP A 21 14.62 -22.79 -9.55
C TRP A 21 13.92 -21.57 -10.16
N TYR A 22 14.42 -20.36 -9.90
CA TYR A 22 13.86 -19.13 -10.45
C TYR A 22 13.90 -19.11 -11.98
N ASP A 23 14.99 -19.58 -12.59
CA ASP A 23 15.12 -19.66 -14.04
C ASP A 23 14.04 -20.54 -14.69
N LYS A 24 13.51 -21.54 -13.97
CA LYS A 24 12.46 -22.44 -14.45
C LYS A 24 11.05 -21.96 -14.10
N TYR A 25 10.88 -21.32 -12.94
CA TYR A 25 9.55 -21.05 -12.37
C TYR A 25 9.24 -19.56 -12.16
N ARG A 26 10.12 -18.63 -12.59
CA ARG A 26 9.90 -17.18 -12.47
C ARG A 26 8.55 -16.80 -13.05
N ARG A 27 7.83 -15.94 -12.33
CA ARG A 27 6.55 -15.42 -12.81
C ARG A 27 6.77 -14.35 -13.87
N GLU A 28 5.97 -14.40 -14.91
CA GLU A 28 5.78 -13.31 -15.85
C GLU A 28 4.81 -12.29 -15.23
N LEU A 29 5.30 -11.07 -15.06
CA LEU A 29 4.57 -9.95 -14.48
C LEU A 29 4.81 -8.71 -15.35
N PRO A 30 3.81 -7.83 -15.55
CA PRO A 30 3.92 -6.68 -16.46
C PRO A 30 5.10 -5.74 -16.17
N TRP A 31 5.48 -5.60 -14.90
CA TRP A 31 6.59 -4.76 -14.46
C TRP A 31 7.97 -5.43 -14.49
N ARG A 32 8.03 -6.75 -14.70
CA ARG A 32 9.30 -7.49 -14.75
C ARG A 32 9.84 -7.53 -16.17
N ALA A 33 11.13 -7.24 -16.30
CA ALA A 33 11.80 -7.48 -17.56
C ALA A 33 11.78 -8.98 -17.92
N PRO A 34 11.60 -9.31 -19.21
CA PRO A 34 11.85 -10.66 -19.71
C PRO A 34 13.25 -11.14 -19.37
N LYS A 35 13.45 -12.46 -19.34
CA LYS A 35 14.76 -13.06 -19.06
C LYS A 35 15.83 -12.50 -20.01
N GLY A 36 16.97 -12.09 -19.46
CA GLY A 36 18.08 -11.52 -20.22
C GLY A 36 17.91 -10.04 -20.61
N ARG A 37 16.77 -9.42 -20.32
CA ARG A 37 16.55 -7.98 -20.52
C ARG A 37 16.75 -7.23 -19.20
N LYS A 38 17.18 -5.97 -19.32
CA LYS A 38 17.33 -5.07 -18.18
C LYS A 38 15.96 -4.54 -17.75
N ALA A 39 15.70 -4.52 -16.44
CA ALA A 39 14.49 -3.93 -15.91
C ALA A 39 14.50 -2.40 -16.04
N HIS A 40 13.35 -1.84 -16.41
CA HIS A 40 13.19 -0.40 -16.58
C HIS A 40 12.97 0.26 -15.20
N PRO A 41 13.79 1.24 -14.76
CA PRO A 41 13.68 1.83 -13.42
C PRO A 41 12.31 2.39 -13.09
N TYR A 42 11.65 3.05 -14.05
CA TYR A 42 10.28 3.55 -13.88
C TYR A 42 9.28 2.42 -13.56
N HIS A 43 9.34 1.30 -14.27
CA HIS A 43 8.42 0.17 -14.06
C HIS A 43 8.68 -0.51 -12.72
N VAL A 44 9.96 -0.73 -12.38
CA VAL A 44 10.35 -1.29 -11.08
C VAL A 44 9.82 -0.40 -9.96
N TRP A 45 10.16 0.89 -9.96
CA TRP A 45 9.71 1.82 -8.93
C TRP A 45 8.17 1.90 -8.84
N LEU A 46 7.47 2.08 -9.96
CA LEU A 46 6.00 2.16 -9.99
C LEU A 46 5.37 0.91 -9.37
N SER A 47 5.82 -0.28 -9.79
CA SER A 47 5.31 -1.54 -9.26
C SER A 47 5.62 -1.73 -7.77
N GLU A 48 6.83 -1.37 -7.33
CA GLU A 48 7.22 -1.48 -5.91
C GLU A 48 6.37 -0.57 -5.03
N ILE A 49 6.07 0.66 -5.47
CA ILE A 49 5.15 1.54 -4.75
C ILE A 49 3.72 0.95 -4.73
N MET A 50 3.22 0.43 -5.85
CA MET A 50 1.90 -0.21 -5.92
C MET A 50 1.78 -1.47 -5.05
N LEU A 51 2.84 -2.27 -4.95
CA LEU A 51 2.87 -3.52 -4.18
C LEU A 51 2.97 -3.33 -2.66
N GLN A 52 3.25 -2.11 -2.19
CA GLN A 52 3.24 -1.80 -0.75
C GLN A 52 1.86 -2.08 -0.13
N GLN A 53 1.76 -3.16 0.64
CA GLN A 53 0.51 -3.59 1.28
C GLN A 53 -0.64 -3.85 0.28
N THR A 54 -0.31 -4.25 -0.94
CA THR A 54 -1.28 -4.64 -1.98
C THR A 54 -0.84 -5.95 -2.62
N THR A 55 -1.80 -6.78 -3.05
CA THR A 55 -1.49 -8.11 -3.61
C THR A 55 -1.10 -8.02 -5.09
N VAL A 56 -0.25 -8.94 -5.54
CA VAL A 56 0.17 -9.01 -6.96
C VAL A 56 -1.03 -9.05 -7.93
N PRO A 57 -2.09 -9.88 -7.72
CA PRO A 57 -3.23 -9.89 -8.63
C PRO A 57 -3.95 -8.54 -8.72
N ALA A 58 -4.08 -7.82 -7.60
CA ALA A 58 -4.70 -6.50 -7.60
C ALA A 58 -3.83 -5.46 -8.34
N VAL A 59 -2.50 -5.54 -8.22
CA VAL A 59 -1.59 -4.56 -8.86
C VAL A 59 -1.51 -4.74 -10.38
N LYS A 60 -1.68 -5.96 -10.92
CA LYS A 60 -1.54 -6.22 -12.37
C LYS A 60 -2.32 -5.26 -13.26
N SER A 61 -3.64 -5.20 -13.09
CA SER A 61 -4.50 -4.36 -13.92
C SER A 61 -4.25 -2.86 -13.73
N TYR A 62 -3.93 -2.45 -12.50
CA TYR A 62 -3.59 -1.05 -12.23
C TYR A 62 -2.26 -0.66 -12.86
N PHE A 63 -1.25 -1.52 -12.78
CA PHE A 63 0.04 -1.26 -13.39
C PHE A 63 -0.08 -1.09 -14.90
N GLU A 64 -0.76 -2.04 -15.56
CA GLU A 64 -0.98 -1.99 -17.03
C GLU A 64 -1.67 -0.69 -17.44
N LYS A 65 -2.80 -0.35 -16.79
CA LYS A 65 -3.52 0.90 -17.05
C LYS A 65 -2.68 2.14 -16.76
N PHE A 66 -1.91 2.17 -15.68
CA PHE A 66 -1.05 3.30 -15.35
C PHE A 66 0.05 3.49 -16.40
N THR A 67 0.68 2.41 -16.88
CA THR A 67 1.73 2.51 -17.91
C THR A 67 1.18 2.82 -19.29
N GLU A 68 -0.10 2.55 -19.56
CA GLU A 68 -0.77 3.00 -20.78
C GLU A 68 -1.02 4.51 -20.74
N LEU A 69 -1.55 5.02 -19.62
CA LEU A 69 -1.87 6.45 -19.44
C LEU A 69 -0.61 7.31 -19.23
N TYR A 70 0.38 6.75 -18.55
CA TYR A 70 1.63 7.42 -18.18
C TYR A 70 2.82 6.54 -18.60
N PRO A 71 3.20 6.56 -19.89
CA PRO A 71 4.22 5.64 -20.42
C PRO A 71 5.62 5.83 -19.82
N ASP A 72 5.92 7.03 -19.34
CA ASP A 72 7.19 7.35 -18.71
C ASP A 72 7.02 8.30 -17.50
N ILE A 73 8.15 8.59 -16.87
CA ILE A 73 8.22 9.44 -15.68
C ILE A 73 7.80 10.89 -15.96
N HIS A 74 8.00 11.40 -17.17
CA HIS A 74 7.65 12.76 -17.56
C HIS A 74 6.14 12.90 -17.74
N HIS A 75 5.50 11.94 -18.41
CA HIS A 75 4.04 11.88 -18.53
C HIS A 75 3.38 11.78 -17.14
N LEU A 76 3.92 10.92 -16.26
CA LEU A 76 3.43 10.81 -14.88
C LEU A 76 3.60 12.13 -14.10
N ALA A 77 4.72 12.83 -14.28
CA ALA A 77 5.02 14.09 -13.59
C ALA A 77 4.09 15.23 -14.03
N GLN A 78 3.78 15.31 -15.32
CA GLN A 78 2.94 16.38 -15.91
C GLN A 78 1.44 16.20 -15.63
N ALA A 79 0.99 14.97 -15.35
CA ALA A 79 -0.41 14.69 -15.07
C ALA A 79 -0.95 15.52 -13.89
N PRO A 80 -2.22 15.99 -13.95
CA PRO A 80 -2.90 16.57 -12.80
C PRO A 80 -2.94 15.59 -11.61
N GLU A 81 -2.74 16.08 -10.39
CA GLU A 81 -2.78 15.23 -9.18
C GLU A 81 -4.14 14.52 -9.04
N GLU A 82 -5.23 15.18 -9.42
CA GLU A 82 -6.58 14.62 -9.37
C GLU A 82 -6.72 13.37 -10.26
N ASP A 83 -6.13 13.37 -11.45
CA ASP A 83 -6.13 12.21 -12.35
C ASP A 83 -5.32 11.04 -11.76
N ILE A 84 -4.17 11.33 -11.15
CA ILE A 84 -3.38 10.30 -10.45
C ILE A 84 -4.19 9.66 -9.33
N LEU A 85 -4.87 10.46 -8.51
CA LEU A 85 -5.70 9.97 -7.41
C LEU A 85 -6.91 9.18 -7.92
N LYS A 86 -7.55 9.65 -8.99
CA LYS A 86 -8.67 8.97 -9.66
C LYS A 86 -8.24 7.60 -10.19
N HIS A 87 -7.12 7.51 -10.91
CA HIS A 87 -6.61 6.24 -11.44
C HIS A 87 -6.10 5.30 -10.34
N TRP A 88 -5.58 5.84 -9.22
CA TRP A 88 -5.17 5.06 -8.05
C TRP A 88 -6.36 4.55 -7.20
N ALA A 89 -7.58 5.06 -7.45
CA ALA A 89 -8.75 4.72 -6.67
C ALA A 89 -8.98 3.20 -6.62
N GLY A 90 -8.97 2.65 -5.40
CA GLY A 90 -9.13 1.21 -5.13
C GLY A 90 -7.86 0.49 -4.68
N LEU A 91 -6.65 1.01 -4.99
CA LEU A 91 -5.39 0.42 -4.48
C LEU A 91 -5.14 0.68 -2.99
N GLY A 92 -5.84 1.66 -2.40
CA GLY A 92 -5.66 2.06 -1.00
C GLY A 92 -4.34 2.79 -0.72
N TYR A 93 -4.17 3.26 0.52
CA TYR A 93 -2.98 4.00 0.98
C TYR A 93 -2.58 5.15 0.05
N TYR A 94 -3.47 6.09 -0.18
CA TYR A 94 -3.34 7.18 -1.16
C TYR A 94 -2.20 8.17 -0.90
N ALA A 95 -1.62 8.16 0.30
CA ALA A 95 -0.34 8.84 0.55
C ALA A 95 0.76 8.31 -0.39
N ARG A 96 0.70 7.02 -0.78
CA ARG A 96 1.59 6.45 -1.80
C ARG A 96 1.42 7.13 -3.16
N ALA A 97 0.18 7.31 -3.63
CA ALA A 97 -0.10 7.97 -4.91
C ALA A 97 0.43 9.41 -4.93
N ARG A 98 0.21 10.18 -3.85
CA ARG A 98 0.72 11.55 -3.75
C ARG A 98 2.24 11.60 -3.70
N ASN A 99 2.86 10.75 -2.90
CA ASN A 99 4.32 10.68 -2.82
C ASN A 99 4.93 10.20 -4.13
N LEU A 100 4.30 9.24 -4.81
CA LEU A 100 4.66 8.78 -6.14
C LEU A 100 4.65 9.95 -7.13
N HIS A 101 3.58 10.75 -7.17
CA HIS A 101 3.49 11.90 -8.07
C HIS A 101 4.52 12.98 -7.76
N LYS A 102 4.70 13.34 -6.47
CA LYS A 102 5.75 14.28 -6.04
C LYS A 102 7.15 13.79 -6.43
N CYS A 103 7.41 12.50 -6.23
CA CYS A 103 8.66 11.87 -6.61
C CYS A 103 8.86 11.86 -8.14
N ALA A 104 7.79 11.62 -8.91
CA ALA A 104 7.84 11.69 -10.38
C ALA A 104 8.26 13.07 -10.86
N LYS A 105 7.66 14.13 -10.28
CA LYS A 105 8.02 15.53 -10.58
C LYS A 105 9.49 15.80 -10.31
N ILE A 106 9.98 15.43 -9.13
CA ILE A 106 11.40 15.60 -8.77
C ILE A 106 12.32 14.84 -9.73
N ILE A 107 12.02 13.58 -10.06
CA ILE A 107 12.85 12.80 -10.99
C ILE A 107 12.83 13.42 -12.40
N SER A 108 11.66 13.85 -12.87
CA SER A 108 11.51 14.50 -14.17
C SER A 108 12.30 15.81 -14.24
N GLU A 109 12.12 16.70 -13.27
CA GLU A 109 12.67 18.07 -13.29
C GLU A 109 14.13 18.14 -12.84
N VAL A 110 14.47 17.51 -11.71
CA VAL A 110 15.80 17.64 -11.09
C VAL A 110 16.79 16.63 -11.69
N TYR A 111 16.32 15.42 -12.00
CA TYR A 111 17.17 14.34 -12.50
C TYR A 111 17.00 14.07 -14.00
N GLY A 112 16.26 14.90 -14.72
CA GLY A 112 16.05 14.78 -16.18
C GLY A 112 15.46 13.43 -16.58
N GLY A 113 14.56 12.87 -15.77
CA GLY A 113 13.94 11.56 -15.98
C GLY A 113 14.76 10.36 -15.54
N ASN A 114 15.97 10.55 -15.01
CA ASN A 114 16.86 9.47 -14.61
C ASN A 114 16.77 9.17 -13.11
N PHE A 115 16.51 7.92 -12.74
CA PHE A 115 16.53 7.52 -11.34
C PHE A 115 17.96 7.56 -10.76
N PRO A 116 18.15 8.08 -9.53
CA PRO A 116 19.43 7.99 -8.84
C PRO A 116 19.91 6.54 -8.70
N LYS A 117 21.23 6.33 -8.79
CA LYS A 117 21.86 4.99 -8.82
C LYS A 117 22.52 4.60 -7.49
N THR A 118 22.15 5.27 -6.39
CA THR A 118 22.60 5.00 -5.01
C THR A 118 21.38 4.92 -4.08
N GLU A 119 21.44 4.06 -3.05
CA GLU A 119 20.36 4.01 -2.05
C GLU A 119 20.21 5.33 -1.29
N ILE A 120 21.32 6.02 -1.01
CA ILE A 120 21.35 7.28 -0.27
C ILE A 120 20.53 8.35 -1.01
N ASP A 121 20.70 8.48 -2.32
CA ASP A 121 19.99 9.49 -3.10
C ASP A 121 18.54 9.09 -3.36
N LEU A 122 18.29 7.80 -3.61
CA LEU A 122 16.92 7.28 -3.75
C LEU A 122 16.08 7.56 -2.49
N LYS A 123 16.65 7.37 -1.30
CA LYS A 123 15.96 7.60 -0.01
C LYS A 123 15.61 9.06 0.27
N LYS A 124 16.20 10.02 -0.45
CA LYS A 124 15.81 11.44 -0.36
C LYS A 124 14.49 11.71 -1.08
N LEU A 125 14.03 10.81 -1.94
CA LEU A 125 12.83 10.99 -2.75
C LEU A 125 11.55 10.63 -1.98
N PRO A 126 10.44 11.36 -2.18
CA PRO A 126 9.18 11.09 -1.50
C PRO A 126 8.68 9.66 -1.72
N GLY A 127 8.34 8.97 -0.63
CA GLY A 127 7.77 7.62 -0.68
C GLY A 127 8.77 6.49 -0.94
N ILE A 128 10.07 6.79 -1.07
CA ILE A 128 11.13 5.78 -1.20
C ILE A 128 11.80 5.57 0.17
N GLY A 129 11.48 4.44 0.80
CA GLY A 129 12.17 3.97 2.02
C GLY A 129 13.28 2.97 1.73
N ASP A 130 13.91 2.43 2.78
CA ASP A 130 15.02 1.47 2.69
C ASP A 130 14.74 0.30 1.73
N TYR A 131 13.58 -0.32 1.87
CA TYR A 131 13.17 -1.44 1.01
C TYR A 131 13.09 -1.05 -0.46
N THR A 132 12.43 0.06 -0.78
CA THR A 132 12.20 0.48 -2.17
C THR A 132 13.51 0.93 -2.80
N ALA A 133 14.37 1.62 -2.04
CA ALA A 133 15.70 2.00 -2.50
C ALA A 133 16.53 0.77 -2.86
N SER A 134 16.66 -0.22 -1.97
CA SER A 134 17.43 -1.43 -2.25
C SER A 134 16.82 -2.26 -3.38
N ALA A 135 15.49 -2.34 -3.48
CA ALA A 135 14.81 -3.01 -4.57
C ALA A 135 15.11 -2.37 -5.94
N ILE A 136 15.11 -1.03 -6.03
CA ILE A 136 15.47 -0.33 -7.28
C ILE A 136 16.94 -0.58 -7.64
N ILE A 137 17.86 -0.48 -6.67
CA ILE A 137 19.30 -0.72 -6.89
C ILE A 137 19.54 -2.14 -7.40
N ALA A 138 18.97 -3.14 -6.74
CA ALA A 138 19.12 -4.52 -7.15
C ALA A 138 18.43 -4.82 -8.48
N ILE A 139 17.14 -4.53 -8.59
CA ILE A 139 16.31 -5.01 -9.70
C ILE A 139 16.56 -4.20 -10.97
N ALA A 140 16.50 -2.86 -10.89
CA ALA A 140 16.59 -1.98 -12.06
C ALA A 140 18.04 -1.74 -12.50
N PHE A 141 18.95 -1.57 -11.53
CA PHE A 141 20.34 -1.24 -11.82
C PHE A 141 21.28 -2.45 -11.78
N ASN A 142 20.79 -3.64 -11.40
CA ASN A 142 21.59 -4.86 -11.29
C ASN A 142 22.85 -4.65 -10.44
N LYS A 143 22.70 -3.93 -9.33
CA LYS A 143 23.77 -3.65 -8.36
C LYS A 143 23.47 -4.38 -7.05
N GLU A 144 24.52 -4.75 -6.33
CA GLU A 144 24.35 -5.45 -5.05
C GLU A 144 23.66 -4.55 -4.03
N ALA A 145 22.54 -5.02 -3.50
CA ALA A 145 21.77 -4.37 -2.44
C ALA A 145 20.92 -5.42 -1.71
N VAL A 146 20.83 -5.30 -0.38
CA VAL A 146 20.11 -6.27 0.46
C VAL A 146 18.63 -5.93 0.49
N VAL A 147 17.83 -6.67 -0.29
CA VAL A 147 16.38 -6.46 -0.39
C VAL A 147 15.66 -7.41 0.56
N VAL A 148 14.88 -6.84 1.50
CA VAL A 148 14.14 -7.59 2.51
C VAL A 148 12.70 -7.06 2.59
N ASP A 149 11.77 -7.80 2.01
CA ASP A 149 10.33 -7.61 2.20
C ASP A 149 9.77 -8.64 3.22
N GLY A 150 8.45 -8.61 3.46
CA GLY A 150 7.81 -9.59 4.35
C GLY A 150 7.90 -11.06 3.89
N ASN A 151 8.18 -11.32 2.60
CA ASN A 151 8.46 -12.66 2.10
C ASN A 151 9.86 -13.12 2.49
N VAL A 152 10.86 -12.27 2.23
CA VAL A 152 12.26 -12.50 2.62
C VAL A 152 12.37 -12.61 4.14
N GLU A 153 11.74 -11.71 4.92
CA GLU A 153 11.72 -11.80 6.39
C GLU A 153 11.27 -13.19 6.86
N ARG A 154 10.20 -13.73 6.27
CA ARG A 154 9.69 -15.06 6.61
C ARG A 154 10.64 -16.18 6.19
N ILE A 155 11.22 -16.10 4.99
CA ILE A 155 12.19 -17.10 4.51
C ILE A 155 13.39 -17.14 5.46
N ILE A 156 14.00 -15.99 5.74
CA ILE A 156 15.16 -15.90 6.63
C ILE A 156 14.83 -16.36 8.04
N ALA A 157 13.70 -15.93 8.61
CA ALA A 157 13.28 -16.36 9.94
C ALA A 157 13.10 -17.89 10.02
N ARG A 158 12.65 -18.55 8.95
CA ARG A 158 12.54 -20.02 8.86
C ARG A 158 13.88 -20.71 8.62
N LEU A 159 14.70 -20.17 7.73
CA LEU A 159 16.06 -20.71 7.48
C LEU A 159 16.87 -20.77 8.76
N ALA A 160 16.77 -19.72 9.58
CA ALA A 160 17.56 -19.56 10.79
C ALA A 160 16.81 -19.88 12.11
N ARG A 161 15.55 -20.32 12.04
CA ARG A 161 14.66 -20.55 13.22
C ARG A 161 14.70 -19.40 14.24
N ILE A 162 14.62 -18.16 13.76
CA ILE A 162 14.77 -16.95 14.58
C ILE A 162 13.61 -16.83 15.57
N ARG A 163 13.88 -17.07 16.85
CA ARG A 163 12.86 -17.06 17.92
C ARG A 163 12.46 -15.66 18.37
N GLU A 164 13.29 -14.67 18.10
CA GLU A 164 12.99 -13.29 18.49
C GLU A 164 11.81 -12.74 17.66
N PRO A 165 10.78 -12.16 18.30
CA PRO A 165 9.59 -11.69 17.61
C PRO A 165 9.86 -10.46 16.73
N LEU A 166 9.18 -10.38 15.59
CA LEU A 166 9.11 -9.14 14.82
C LEU A 166 8.40 -8.04 15.65
N PRO A 167 8.88 -6.78 15.62
CA PRO A 167 9.93 -6.27 14.73
C PRO A 167 11.37 -6.35 15.31
N LYS A 168 11.58 -6.88 16.52
CA LYS A 168 12.90 -6.92 17.18
C LYS A 168 13.93 -7.71 16.36
N SER A 169 13.49 -8.79 15.71
CA SER A 169 14.34 -9.63 14.86
C SER A 169 14.75 -9.04 13.50
N LYS A 170 14.32 -7.82 13.15
CA LYS A 170 14.66 -7.22 11.84
C LYS A 170 16.15 -7.06 11.60
N ALA A 171 16.92 -6.70 12.64
CA ALA A 171 18.35 -6.51 12.53
C ALA A 171 19.07 -7.82 12.16
N ILE A 172 18.80 -8.89 12.91
CA ILE A 172 19.40 -10.21 12.64
C ILE A 172 18.94 -10.79 11.30
N ILE A 173 17.67 -10.58 10.91
CA ILE A 173 17.17 -10.96 9.57
C ILE A 173 17.98 -10.26 8.48
N LYS A 174 18.23 -8.95 8.62
CA LYS A 174 19.00 -8.18 7.63
C LYS A 174 20.45 -8.65 7.54
N THR A 175 21.08 -8.99 8.67
CA THR A 175 22.44 -9.54 8.70
C THR A 175 22.53 -10.88 7.97
N ILE A 176 21.59 -11.80 8.22
CA ILE A 176 21.55 -13.11 7.55
C ILE A 176 21.19 -12.95 6.07
N ALA A 177 20.30 -12.02 5.73
CA ALA A 177 20.02 -11.70 4.34
C ALA A 177 21.28 -11.18 3.63
N ALA A 178 22.07 -10.32 4.26
CA ALA A 178 23.28 -9.76 3.66
C ALA A 178 24.26 -10.86 3.20
N SER A 179 24.46 -11.93 3.99
CA SER A 179 25.33 -13.04 3.59
C SER A 179 24.82 -13.85 2.40
N ILE A 180 23.50 -13.84 2.14
CA ILE A 180 22.91 -14.47 0.94
C ILE A 180 23.14 -13.63 -0.32
N TYR A 181 23.23 -12.30 -0.17
CA TYR A 181 23.43 -11.37 -1.28
C TYR A 181 24.91 -11.14 -1.62
N GLU A 182 25.83 -11.61 -0.79
CA GLU A 182 27.27 -11.47 -0.97
C GLU A 182 27.77 -12.11 -2.29
N ASP A 183 28.63 -11.38 -3.00
CA ASP A 183 29.26 -11.77 -4.26
C ASP A 183 28.28 -12.28 -5.34
N ILE A 184 27.04 -11.79 -5.36
CA ILE A 184 26.02 -12.23 -6.33
C ILE A 184 26.33 -11.76 -7.76
N GLY A 185 27.12 -10.67 -7.90
CA GLY A 185 27.61 -10.16 -9.17
C GLY A 185 26.49 -9.89 -10.17
N LYS A 186 26.59 -10.45 -11.38
CA LYS A 186 25.66 -10.19 -12.49
C LYS A 186 24.21 -10.66 -12.22
N LYS A 187 23.96 -11.41 -11.15
CA LYS A 187 22.65 -11.94 -10.75
C LYS A 187 21.96 -11.11 -9.67
N ALA A 188 22.49 -9.92 -9.34
CA ALA A 188 21.95 -9.03 -8.32
C ALA A 188 20.46 -8.69 -8.53
N SER A 189 20.00 -8.58 -9.78
CA SER A 189 18.59 -8.34 -10.11
C SER A 189 17.69 -9.57 -9.89
N ASP A 190 18.19 -10.77 -10.19
CA ASP A 190 17.39 -12.01 -10.14
C ASP A 190 17.22 -12.50 -8.68
N LEU A 191 18.25 -12.35 -7.84
CA LEU A 191 18.24 -12.86 -6.46
C LEU A 191 17.06 -12.35 -5.60
N PRO A 192 16.81 -11.04 -5.44
CA PRO A 192 15.68 -10.57 -4.64
C PRO A 192 14.33 -11.04 -5.18
N GLN A 193 14.18 -11.04 -6.51
CA GLN A 193 12.95 -11.49 -7.16
C GLN A 193 12.72 -13.00 -6.97
N SER A 194 13.80 -13.80 -6.95
CA SER A 194 13.73 -15.23 -6.67
C SER A 194 13.28 -15.54 -5.25
N LEU A 195 13.74 -14.76 -4.25
CA LEU A 195 13.29 -14.89 -2.86
C LEU A 195 11.82 -14.46 -2.72
N MET A 196 11.40 -13.39 -3.40
CA MET A 196 9.99 -12.96 -3.40
C MET A 196 9.07 -14.01 -4.04
N ASP A 197 9.48 -14.59 -5.17
CA ASP A 197 8.73 -15.67 -5.84
C ASP A 197 8.68 -16.93 -4.96
N LEU A 198 9.80 -17.32 -4.36
CA LEU A 198 9.86 -18.43 -3.43
C LEU A 198 8.90 -18.21 -2.26
N GLY A 199 8.94 -17.02 -1.65
CA GLY A 199 8.10 -16.69 -0.50
C GLY A 199 6.62 -16.68 -0.85
N SER A 200 6.26 -16.20 -2.04
CA SER A 200 4.86 -16.14 -2.46
C SER A 200 4.29 -17.48 -2.94
N MET A 201 5.10 -18.36 -3.56
CA MET A 201 4.62 -19.59 -4.20
C MET A 201 4.87 -20.87 -3.41
N VAL A 202 5.95 -20.90 -2.62
CA VAL A 202 6.46 -22.12 -1.97
C VAL A 202 6.55 -21.96 -0.46
N CYS A 203 7.29 -20.97 0.02
CA CYS A 203 7.47 -20.68 1.43
C CYS A 203 6.34 -19.78 1.94
N THR A 204 5.09 -20.23 1.78
CA THR A 204 3.87 -19.48 2.12
C THR A 204 3.67 -19.34 3.64
N PRO A 205 2.89 -18.34 4.12
CA PRO A 205 2.66 -18.15 5.55
C PRO A 205 2.08 -19.37 6.26
N LYS A 206 1.12 -20.05 5.64
CA LYS A 206 0.52 -21.31 6.09
C LYS A 206 0.83 -22.42 5.09
N SER A 207 1.00 -23.64 5.58
CA SER A 207 1.25 -24.85 4.80
C SER A 207 2.33 -24.69 3.72
N PRO A 208 3.56 -24.27 4.09
CA PRO A 208 4.65 -24.11 3.13
C PRO A 208 4.97 -25.43 2.43
N LYS A 209 5.21 -25.38 1.13
CA LYS A 209 5.48 -26.55 0.28
C LYS A 209 6.94 -26.97 0.38
N CYS A 210 7.40 -27.35 1.57
CA CYS A 210 8.81 -27.62 1.86
C CYS A 210 9.43 -28.73 0.99
N ASN A 211 8.63 -29.72 0.56
CA ASN A 211 9.11 -30.83 -0.27
C ASN A 211 9.56 -30.40 -1.68
N ILE A 212 9.06 -29.26 -2.18
CA ILE A 212 9.45 -28.70 -3.49
C ILE A 212 10.31 -27.44 -3.35
N CYS A 213 10.71 -27.08 -2.12
CA CYS A 213 11.50 -25.88 -1.88
C CYS A 213 12.96 -26.14 -2.26
N PRO A 214 13.55 -25.36 -3.20
CA PRO A 214 14.91 -25.58 -3.70
C PRO A 214 15.97 -25.39 -2.62
N ILE A 215 15.66 -24.59 -1.59
CA ILE A 215 16.56 -24.29 -0.48
C ILE A 215 16.16 -25.02 0.81
N SER A 216 15.31 -26.07 0.71
CA SER A 216 14.84 -26.81 1.89
C SER A 216 15.97 -27.48 2.66
N TYR A 217 17.06 -27.87 1.98
CA TYR A 217 18.25 -28.45 2.61
C TYR A 217 18.90 -27.50 3.63
N PHE A 218 18.89 -26.19 3.35
CA PHE A 218 19.47 -25.16 4.23
C PHE A 218 18.53 -24.72 5.35
N CYS A 219 17.30 -25.25 5.43
CA CYS A 219 16.26 -24.68 6.27
C CYS A 219 16.14 -25.39 7.62
N GLU A 220 16.59 -24.71 8.69
CA GLU A 220 16.51 -25.24 10.04
C GLU A 220 15.06 -25.54 10.47
N ALA A 221 14.11 -24.66 10.14
CA ALA A 221 12.73 -24.88 10.54
C ALA A 221 12.10 -26.08 9.82
N LYS A 222 12.60 -26.42 8.62
CA LYS A 222 12.19 -27.65 7.93
C LYS A 222 12.78 -28.88 8.61
N ASN A 223 14.04 -28.83 9.01
CA ASN A 223 14.70 -29.93 9.71
C ASN A 223 14.00 -30.24 11.05
N HIS A 224 13.44 -29.22 11.70
CA HIS A 224 12.69 -29.34 12.95
C HIS A 224 11.17 -29.43 12.79
N LYS A 225 10.65 -29.41 11.55
CA LYS A 225 9.22 -29.46 11.23
C LYS A 225 8.37 -28.39 11.96
N ASP A 226 8.92 -27.19 12.13
CA ASP A 226 8.30 -26.08 12.87
C ASP A 226 8.19 -24.76 12.07
N GLN A 227 8.20 -24.84 10.74
CA GLN A 227 8.20 -23.70 9.79
C GLN A 227 7.07 -22.69 10.03
N GLU A 228 5.88 -23.16 10.41
CA GLU A 228 4.72 -22.29 10.64
C GLU A 228 4.83 -21.45 11.91
N LYS A 229 5.74 -21.79 12.84
CA LYS A 229 6.02 -20.97 14.03
C LYS A 229 6.82 -19.71 13.70
N TYR A 230 7.33 -19.60 12.47
CA TYR A 230 8.21 -18.51 12.05
C TYR A 230 7.62 -17.72 10.86
N PRO A 231 7.77 -16.38 10.85
CA PRO A 231 8.42 -15.57 11.89
C PRO A 231 7.56 -15.49 13.16
N VAL A 232 8.21 -15.44 14.31
CA VAL A 232 7.52 -15.17 15.58
C VAL A 232 6.96 -13.75 15.52
N LYS A 233 5.67 -13.59 15.77
CA LYS A 233 5.01 -12.29 15.78
C LYS A 233 4.90 -11.81 17.21
N ALA A 234 5.14 -10.52 17.44
CA ALA A 234 4.76 -9.91 18.71
C ALA A 234 3.26 -10.08 18.96
N ILE A 235 2.89 -10.23 20.24
CA ILE A 235 1.51 -10.16 20.68
C ILE A 235 1.01 -8.75 20.32
N LYS A 236 -0.08 -8.68 19.55
CA LYS A 236 -0.68 -7.40 19.16
C LYS A 236 -1.68 -6.97 20.22
N GLU A 237 -1.59 -5.73 20.64
CA GLU A 237 -2.66 -5.08 21.40
C GLU A 237 -3.94 -4.99 20.55
N ALA A 238 -5.09 -4.95 21.23
CA ALA A 238 -6.36 -4.73 20.57
C ALA A 238 -6.35 -3.39 19.82
N LYS A 239 -6.81 -3.40 18.57
CA LYS A 239 -6.95 -2.16 17.80
C LYS A 239 -8.00 -1.29 18.50
N PRO A 240 -7.73 0.01 18.72
CA PRO A 240 -8.75 0.90 19.22
C PRO A 240 -9.91 1.05 18.23
N THR A 241 -11.10 1.29 18.75
CA THR A 241 -12.25 1.75 17.97
C THR A 241 -12.29 3.28 18.01
N ARG A 242 -12.59 3.90 16.87
CA ARG A 242 -12.86 5.32 16.72
C ARG A 242 -14.27 5.50 16.20
N ILE A 243 -14.91 6.58 16.60
CA ILE A 243 -16.28 6.92 16.20
C ILE A 243 -16.24 8.27 15.49
N GLY A 244 -17.13 8.46 14.51
CA GLY A 244 -17.39 9.75 13.90
C GLY A 244 -18.73 9.76 13.17
N ASP A 245 -19.05 10.92 12.60
CA ASP A 245 -20.29 11.17 11.87
C ASP A 245 -19.98 11.58 10.43
N VAL A 246 -20.88 11.22 9.53
CA VAL A 246 -20.82 11.60 8.12
C VAL A 246 -22.22 12.01 7.65
N TYR A 247 -22.28 13.03 6.80
CA TYR A 247 -23.53 13.63 6.37
C TYR A 247 -23.72 13.44 4.87
N TRP A 248 -24.80 12.75 4.51
CA TRP A 248 -25.39 12.77 3.18
C TRP A 248 -26.33 13.96 3.08
N ILE A 249 -25.90 15.01 2.40
CA ILE A 249 -26.72 16.20 2.17
C ILE A 249 -27.08 16.23 0.70
N GLU A 250 -28.38 16.11 0.43
CA GLU A 250 -28.94 16.11 -0.90
C GLU A 250 -29.74 17.40 -1.14
N THR A 251 -29.52 18.05 -2.26
CA THR A 251 -30.32 19.21 -2.65
C THR A 251 -31.69 18.73 -3.13
N THR A 252 -32.70 19.61 -3.10
CA THR A 252 -34.00 19.29 -3.72
C THR A 252 -33.91 18.96 -5.21
N LYS A 253 -32.79 19.30 -5.88
CA LYS A 253 -32.48 18.99 -7.27
C LYS A 253 -31.75 17.65 -7.48
N GLY A 254 -31.51 16.86 -6.43
CA GLY A 254 -30.82 15.56 -6.53
C GLY A 254 -29.30 15.68 -6.67
N GLU A 255 -28.71 16.81 -6.23
CA GLU A 255 -27.27 16.98 -6.14
C GLU A 255 -26.81 16.66 -4.72
N ILE A 256 -25.61 16.12 -4.57
CA ILE A 256 -25.06 15.79 -3.25
C ILE A 256 -23.86 16.67 -2.91
N LEU A 257 -23.76 17.01 -1.63
CA LEU A 257 -22.61 17.74 -1.10
C LEU A 257 -21.43 16.79 -0.89
N ILE A 258 -20.30 17.14 -1.50
CA ILE A 258 -19.04 16.45 -1.32
C ILE A 258 -17.95 17.43 -0.90
N GLU A 259 -16.87 16.90 -0.31
CA GLU A 259 -15.69 17.68 0.04
C GLU A 259 -14.39 17.00 -0.40
N LYS A 260 -13.36 17.79 -0.68
CA LYS A 260 -11.98 17.31 -0.74
C LYS A 260 -11.37 17.40 0.65
N ARG A 261 -10.99 16.27 1.24
CA ARG A 261 -10.43 16.22 2.61
C ARG A 261 -9.08 16.92 2.65
N SER A 262 -8.81 17.63 3.75
CA SER A 262 -7.50 18.23 3.99
C SER A 262 -6.38 17.18 4.00
N THR A 263 -5.23 17.49 3.40
CA THR A 263 -4.10 16.56 3.21
C THR A 263 -3.44 16.09 4.52
N ASN A 264 -3.62 16.84 5.62
CA ASN A 264 -3.11 16.53 6.96
C ASN A 264 -4.00 15.56 7.76
N ARG A 265 -5.11 15.06 7.18
CA ARG A 265 -6.06 14.15 7.84
C ARG A 265 -6.02 12.73 7.27
N MET A 266 -6.66 11.80 7.99
CA MET A 266 -6.96 10.47 7.44
C MET A 266 -7.74 10.59 6.14
N LEU A 267 -7.32 9.81 5.12
CA LEU A 267 -7.82 9.92 3.75
C LEU A 267 -7.66 11.33 3.15
N GLY A 268 -6.66 12.10 3.57
CA GLY A 268 -6.43 13.46 3.09
C GLY A 268 -6.19 13.53 1.59
N GLY A 269 -6.65 14.62 0.96
CA GLY A 269 -6.61 14.87 -0.49
C GLY A 269 -7.71 14.15 -1.29
N MET A 270 -8.48 13.27 -0.66
CA MET A 270 -9.51 12.47 -1.33
C MET A 270 -10.87 13.15 -1.30
N MET A 271 -11.69 12.84 -2.31
CA MET A 271 -13.11 13.12 -2.23
C MET A 271 -13.75 12.33 -1.09
N ALA A 272 -14.62 13.00 -0.35
CA ALA A 272 -15.34 12.49 0.78
C ALA A 272 -16.74 13.12 0.87
N LEU A 273 -17.56 12.56 1.75
CA LEU A 273 -18.73 13.23 2.27
C LEU A 273 -18.32 14.05 3.51
N PRO A 274 -18.95 15.21 3.76
CA PRO A 274 -18.67 16.03 4.93
C PRO A 274 -18.92 15.23 6.22
N GLY A 275 -18.08 15.42 7.23
CA GLY A 275 -18.14 14.65 8.48
C GLY A 275 -17.08 15.01 9.50
N THR A 276 -17.29 14.55 10.74
CA THR A 276 -16.44 14.88 11.88
C THR A 276 -15.07 14.18 11.82
N ASP A 277 -14.15 14.62 12.68
CA ASP A 277 -12.90 13.91 12.87
C ASP A 277 -13.17 12.62 13.67
N TRP A 278 -12.28 11.63 13.51
CA TRP A 278 -12.47 10.31 14.13
C TRP A 278 -11.62 10.22 15.37
N ASP A 279 -12.25 10.35 16.53
CA ASP A 279 -11.56 10.29 17.81
C ASP A 279 -11.88 9.01 18.58
N LYS A 280 -11.00 8.63 19.51
CA LYS A 280 -11.22 7.46 20.38
C LYS A 280 -12.33 7.70 21.41
N ASN A 281 -12.54 8.95 21.82
CA ASN A 281 -13.27 9.26 23.06
C ASN A 281 -14.37 10.33 22.92
N ASN A 282 -14.62 10.90 21.74
CA ASN A 282 -15.70 11.86 21.56
C ASN A 282 -16.17 11.91 20.10
N ALA A 283 -17.47 11.65 19.88
CA ALA A 283 -18.15 12.05 18.65
C ALA A 283 -18.34 13.57 18.57
N GLU A 284 -18.04 14.30 19.66
CA GLU A 284 -18.23 15.74 19.80
C GLU A 284 -17.00 16.59 19.48
N SER A 285 -15.83 15.99 19.17
CA SER A 285 -14.72 16.79 18.63
C SER A 285 -15.02 17.14 17.18
N MET A 286 -15.64 18.30 16.99
CA MET A 286 -15.95 18.91 15.71
C MET A 286 -14.72 18.86 14.80
N GLY A 287 -14.70 17.89 13.90
CA GLY A 287 -13.84 17.96 12.73
C GLY A 287 -14.23 19.17 11.90
N SER A 288 -13.28 19.75 11.17
CA SER A 288 -13.42 20.96 10.38
C SER A 288 -14.60 21.04 9.38
N SER A 289 -15.45 20.02 9.24
CA SER A 289 -16.81 20.22 8.74
C SER A 289 -17.67 20.77 9.87
N ASP A 290 -17.45 22.04 10.16
CA ASP A 290 -18.29 22.84 11.04
C ASP A 290 -19.75 22.76 10.56
N ILE A 291 -20.54 21.85 11.14
CA ILE A 291 -21.97 21.67 10.78
C ILE A 291 -22.76 22.93 11.18
N SER A 292 -22.19 23.77 12.03
CA SER A 292 -22.72 25.08 12.41
C SER A 292 -22.83 26.06 11.22
N LEU A 293 -22.24 25.76 10.07
CA LEU A 293 -22.36 26.56 8.84
C LEU A 293 -23.57 26.21 7.96
N PHE A 294 -24.33 25.19 8.34
CA PHE A 294 -25.58 24.86 7.67
C PHE A 294 -26.73 25.52 8.44
N LYS A 295 -27.62 26.24 7.74
CA LYS A 295 -28.94 26.61 8.27
C LYS A 295 -30.00 25.65 7.70
N PRO A 296 -29.98 24.34 8.00
CA PRO A 296 -31.05 23.52 7.51
C PRO A 296 -32.26 23.76 8.41
N ASP A 297 -33.41 24.05 7.80
CA ASP A 297 -34.70 24.04 8.49
C ASP A 297 -35.01 22.64 9.07
N LYS A 298 -34.32 21.59 8.58
CA LYS A 298 -34.46 20.18 8.99
C LYS A 298 -33.11 19.58 9.40
N LYS A 299 -32.96 19.16 10.66
CA LYS A 299 -31.72 18.50 11.12
C LYS A 299 -31.50 17.18 10.37
N PRO A 300 -30.26 16.83 9.97
CA PRO A 300 -29.96 15.52 9.42
C PRO A 300 -30.40 14.40 10.38
N SER A 301 -31.06 13.35 9.85
CA SER A 301 -31.51 12.20 10.63
C SER A 301 -30.54 11.03 10.49
N LEU A 302 -30.32 10.30 11.59
CA LEU A 302 -29.46 9.12 11.59
C LEU A 302 -30.14 7.99 10.79
N ILE A 303 -29.50 7.54 9.71
CA ILE A 303 -30.03 6.47 8.84
C ILE A 303 -29.32 5.12 9.06
N GLY A 304 -28.19 5.10 9.76
CA GLY A 304 -27.50 3.87 10.12
C GLY A 304 -26.02 4.06 10.40
N GLU A 305 -25.29 2.94 10.43
CA GLU A 305 -23.86 2.91 10.77
C GLU A 305 -23.06 2.17 9.70
N VAL A 306 -21.90 2.72 9.33
CA VAL A 306 -20.90 2.05 8.50
C VAL A 306 -19.70 1.65 9.35
N ARG A 307 -19.41 0.34 9.41
CA ARG A 307 -18.17 -0.18 10.00
C ARG A 307 -17.07 -0.34 8.98
N HIS A 308 -15.89 0.16 9.31
CA HIS A 308 -14.71 0.06 8.47
C HIS A 308 -13.45 -0.24 9.29
N SER A 309 -12.58 -1.12 8.79
CA SER A 309 -11.36 -1.49 9.50
C SER A 309 -10.13 -0.94 8.79
N PHE A 310 -9.37 -0.12 9.50
CA PHE A 310 -8.03 0.30 9.09
C PHE A 310 -6.97 -0.60 9.73
N THR A 311 -5.72 -0.48 9.27
CA THR A 311 -4.60 -1.25 9.83
C THR A 311 -4.36 -0.95 11.30
N HIS A 312 -4.63 0.27 11.75
CA HIS A 312 -4.32 0.73 13.11
C HIS A 312 -5.53 0.90 14.03
N PHE A 313 -6.76 0.92 13.50
CA PHE A 313 -7.99 1.11 14.29
C PHE A 313 -9.22 0.59 13.54
N HIS A 314 -10.32 0.39 14.25
CA HIS A 314 -11.66 0.20 13.69
C HIS A 314 -12.42 1.52 13.71
N LEU A 315 -13.15 1.82 12.64
CA LEU A 315 -14.01 3.01 12.52
C LEU A 315 -15.47 2.57 12.53
N ILE A 316 -16.23 3.21 13.39
CA ILE A 316 -17.69 3.27 13.37
C ILE A 316 -18.08 4.66 12.86
N LEU A 317 -18.82 4.72 11.77
CA LEU A 317 -19.24 5.97 11.15
C LEU A 317 -20.77 6.05 11.12
N ASN A 318 -21.32 6.95 11.92
CA ASN A 318 -22.75 7.23 11.95
C ASN A 318 -23.13 8.03 10.71
N VAL A 319 -24.09 7.53 9.93
CA VAL A 319 -24.49 8.15 8.68
C VAL A 319 -25.79 8.91 8.90
N HIS A 320 -25.73 10.21 8.68
CA HIS A 320 -26.88 11.10 8.76
C HIS A 320 -27.31 11.54 7.37
N LYS A 321 -28.61 11.66 7.12
CA LYS A 321 -29.17 12.07 5.84
C LYS A 321 -30.03 13.32 6.02
N ALA A 322 -29.92 14.28 5.10
CA ALA A 322 -30.81 15.42 5.03
C ALA A 322 -31.04 15.83 3.57
N ARG A 323 -32.27 16.24 3.27
CA ARG A 323 -32.63 16.87 1.99
C ARG A 323 -32.93 18.34 2.22
N VAL A 324 -32.23 19.23 1.52
CA VAL A 324 -32.29 20.68 1.78
C VAL A 324 -32.39 21.50 0.49
N PRO A 325 -33.05 22.67 0.51
CA PRO A 325 -32.94 23.63 -0.59
C PRO A 325 -31.51 24.14 -0.74
N ILE A 326 -31.06 24.34 -1.99
CA ILE A 326 -29.68 24.82 -2.27
C ILE A 326 -29.37 26.17 -1.59
N LYS A 327 -30.37 27.03 -1.44
CA LYS A 327 -30.27 28.34 -0.76
C LYS A 327 -29.90 28.23 0.73
N ASN A 328 -30.05 27.05 1.33
CA ASN A 328 -29.72 26.79 2.73
C ASN A 328 -28.30 26.23 2.90
N LEU A 329 -27.53 26.09 1.80
CA LEU A 329 -26.16 25.61 1.81
C LEU A 329 -25.17 26.76 1.67
N ILE A 330 -24.19 26.83 2.58
CA ILE A 330 -23.01 27.68 2.48
C ILE A 330 -21.82 26.75 2.26
N LEU A 331 -21.28 26.75 1.04
CA LEU A 331 -20.19 25.86 0.65
C LEU A 331 -18.85 26.45 1.09
N LYS A 332 -17.98 25.59 1.65
CA LYS A 332 -16.57 25.90 1.84
C LYS A 332 -15.81 25.77 0.52
N GLU A 333 -14.62 26.36 0.45
CA GLU A 333 -13.74 26.29 -0.73
C GLU A 333 -13.42 24.85 -1.16
N ASN A 334 -13.34 23.92 -0.21
CA ASN A 334 -13.06 22.51 -0.48
C ASN A 334 -14.34 21.68 -0.75
N GLN A 335 -15.50 22.31 -0.88
CA GLN A 335 -16.80 21.66 -1.06
C GLN A 335 -17.43 21.99 -2.40
N ARG A 336 -18.18 21.03 -2.95
CA ARG A 336 -18.98 21.24 -4.16
C ARG A 336 -20.21 20.35 -4.19
N LEU A 337 -21.18 20.74 -5.00
CA LEU A 337 -22.34 19.92 -5.34
C LEU A 337 -22.05 19.13 -6.62
N ILE A 338 -22.55 17.90 -6.68
CA ILE A 338 -22.43 17.03 -7.85
C ILE A 338 -23.73 16.28 -8.09
N CYS A 339 -24.02 15.88 -9.32
CA CYS A 339 -25.16 15.00 -9.58
C CYS A 339 -24.90 13.62 -8.98
N ILE A 340 -25.91 13.02 -8.35
CA ILE A 340 -25.82 11.67 -7.80
C ILE A 340 -25.43 10.61 -8.86
N LYS A 341 -25.76 10.87 -10.13
CA LYS A 341 -25.41 9.99 -11.26
C LYS A 341 -23.91 9.92 -11.53
N ASP A 342 -23.17 10.97 -11.19
CA ASP A 342 -21.74 11.09 -11.47
C ASP A 342 -20.88 10.56 -10.30
N ILE A 343 -21.52 10.01 -9.27
CA ILE A 343 -20.87 9.68 -7.99
C ILE A 343 -19.78 8.63 -8.12
N ASP A 344 -19.96 7.68 -9.04
CA ASP A 344 -19.01 6.60 -9.29
C ASP A 344 -17.72 7.10 -9.95
N GLU A 345 -17.76 8.27 -10.61
CA GLU A 345 -16.61 8.84 -11.32
C GLU A 345 -15.61 9.56 -10.40
N LEU A 346 -16.01 9.87 -9.17
CA LEU A 346 -15.22 10.65 -8.21
C LEU A 346 -14.06 9.88 -7.56
N GLY A 347 -14.04 8.56 -7.71
CA GLY A 347 -13.01 7.72 -7.07
C GLY A 347 -13.10 7.69 -5.55
N PHE A 348 -14.31 7.66 -4.97
CA PHE A 348 -14.48 7.61 -3.51
C PHE A 348 -13.68 6.46 -2.86
N PRO A 349 -13.06 6.69 -1.68
CA PRO A 349 -12.53 5.61 -0.86
C PRO A 349 -13.58 4.55 -0.55
N SER A 350 -13.16 3.30 -0.35
CA SER A 350 -14.06 2.19 0.02
C SER A 350 -14.91 2.46 1.26
N LEU A 351 -14.46 3.34 2.17
CA LEU A 351 -15.27 3.82 3.29
C LEU A 351 -16.50 4.58 2.78
N TYR A 352 -16.30 5.63 1.99
CA TYR A 352 -17.39 6.47 1.49
C TYR A 352 -18.26 5.75 0.47
N LYS A 353 -17.72 4.81 -0.33
CA LYS A 353 -18.55 3.93 -1.18
C LYS A 353 -19.59 3.13 -0.38
N LYS A 354 -19.25 2.70 0.84
CA LYS A 354 -20.23 2.04 1.74
C LYS A 354 -21.28 3.02 2.24
N VAL A 355 -20.88 4.25 2.57
CA VAL A 355 -21.78 5.33 3.02
C VAL A 355 -22.76 5.70 1.91
N VAL A 356 -22.26 5.89 0.68
CA VAL A 356 -23.07 6.13 -0.53
C VAL A 356 -24.11 5.03 -0.70
N LYS A 357 -23.68 3.76 -0.66
CA LYS A 357 -24.59 2.62 -0.80
C LYS A 357 -25.68 2.64 0.26
N LEU A 358 -25.33 2.90 1.52
CA LEU A 358 -26.31 2.99 2.61
C LEU A 358 -27.30 4.14 2.40
N ALA A 359 -26.80 5.33 2.05
CA ALA A 359 -27.62 6.53 1.89
C ALA A 359 -28.59 6.46 0.71
N ILE A 360 -28.18 5.84 -0.40
CA ILE A 360 -29.04 5.60 -1.56
C ILE A 360 -30.12 4.55 -1.23
N SER A 361 -29.79 3.53 -0.43
CA SER A 361 -30.75 2.49 -0.03
C SER A 361 -31.72 2.92 1.09
N ALA A 362 -31.42 4.00 1.80
CA ALA A 362 -32.25 4.50 2.87
C ALA A 362 -33.42 5.30 2.28
N GLU A 363 -34.64 4.77 2.43
CA GLU A 363 -35.88 5.49 2.17
C GLU A 363 -35.93 6.77 3.01
N ASP A 364 -36.46 7.85 2.44
CA ASP A 364 -36.68 9.09 3.19
C ASP A 364 -37.76 8.81 4.24
N LYS A 365 -37.35 8.67 5.50
CA LYS A 365 -38.26 8.35 6.62
C LYS A 365 -39.23 9.48 7.00
N ASP A 366 -39.26 10.57 6.25
CA ASP A 366 -40.11 11.72 6.51
C ASP A 366 -40.77 12.22 5.21
N GLU A 367 -41.86 11.58 4.81
CA GLU A 367 -42.99 12.28 4.16
C GLU A 367 -44.10 12.50 5.18
#